data_AF-A0A7S3J4S2-F1
#
_entry.id   AF-A0A7S3J4S2-F1
#
_cell.length_a   1.000
_cell.length_b   1.000
_cell.length_c   1.000
_cell.angle_alpha   90.00
_cell.angle_beta   90.00
_cell.angle_gamma   90.00
#
_symmetry.space_group_name_H-M   'P 1'
#
loop_
_entity.id
_entity.type
_entity.pdbx_description
1 polymer ?
#
loop_
_entity_poly.entity_id
_entity_poly.type
_entity_poly.pdbx_seq_one_letter_code
_entity_poly.pdbx_strand_id
1 'polypeptide(L)'
;MIDNEGHVIHIDFGFLLSNAPGKGLRFEKAPFKFTTEYMEILGGPQSKSFKIFGKLMRQGFTAIQKNADQIIVLVEMMAMGQGDLPCFEGGLDQIVKDLKTRIFPTGRVMTKQRCKEYID
;
A
#
# COMPACT_ATOMS: atom_id res chain seq x y z
N MET A 1 -14.38 1.83 8.21
CA MET A 1 -15.80 2.28 8.12
C MET A 1 -16.41 1.73 6.85
N ILE A 2 -17.74 1.63 6.76
CA ILE A 2 -18.47 1.23 5.55
C ILE A 2 -19.58 2.27 5.33
N ASP A 3 -19.72 2.79 4.10
CA ASP A 3 -20.80 3.71 3.75
C ASP A 3 -22.09 2.99 3.31
N ASN A 4 -23.14 3.74 2.99
CA ASN A 4 -24.44 3.18 2.56
C ASN A 4 -24.42 2.59 1.14
N GLU A 5 -23.35 2.79 0.37
CA GLU A 5 -23.13 2.20 -0.95
C GLU A 5 -22.25 0.93 -0.88
N GLY A 6 -21.73 0.60 0.30
CA GLY A 6 -20.91 -0.58 0.55
C GLY A 6 -19.41 -0.37 0.32
N HIS A 7 -18.93 0.86 0.21
CA HIS A 7 -17.49 1.13 0.12
C HIS A 7 -16.81 0.98 1.48
N VAL A 8 -15.64 0.36 1.46
CA VAL A 8 -14.77 0.27 2.66
C VAL A 8 -13.87 1.50 2.71
N ILE A 9 -13.98 2.27 3.78
CA ILE A 9 -13.18 3.47 4.03
C ILE A 9 -12.24 3.19 5.19
N HIS A 10 -10.94 3.23 4.90
CA HIS A 10 -9.89 3.17 5.91
C HIS A 10 -9.80 4.51 6.65
N ILE A 11 -9.79 4.47 7.97
CA ILE A 11 -9.62 5.63 8.85
C ILE A 11 -8.42 5.40 9.78
N ASP A 12 -8.09 6.41 10.58
CA ASP A 12 -7.01 6.36 11.58
C ASP A 12 -5.61 6.14 11.00
N PHE A 13 -5.17 7.06 10.13
CA PHE A 13 -3.80 7.10 9.59
C PHE A 13 -2.75 7.65 10.58
N GLY A 14 -2.95 7.44 11.88
CA GLY A 14 -2.02 7.91 12.93
C GLY A 14 -0.65 7.22 12.90
N PHE A 15 -0.55 6.06 12.24
CA PHE A 15 0.69 5.34 11.99
C PHE A 15 0.91 5.18 10.49
N LEU A 16 1.98 5.80 9.98
CA LEU A 16 2.33 5.82 8.56
C LEU A 16 3.85 5.93 8.40
N LEU A 17 4.37 5.44 7.27
CA LEU A 17 5.78 5.52 6.89
C LEU A 17 6.69 4.88 7.95
N SER A 18 7.53 5.66 8.64
CA SER A 18 8.40 5.14 9.69
C SER A 18 7.69 4.94 11.03
N ASN A 19 6.53 5.57 11.23
CA ASN A 19 5.80 5.48 12.49
C ASN A 19 5.04 4.14 12.58
N ALA A 20 5.25 3.42 13.67
CA ALA A 20 4.60 2.14 13.94
C ALA A 20 4.11 2.09 15.40
N PRO A 21 2.96 1.46 15.66
CA PRO A 21 2.47 1.28 17.02
C PRO A 21 3.45 0.44 17.84
N GLY A 22 3.53 0.71 19.15
CA GLY A 22 4.39 -0.06 20.06
C GLY A 22 5.89 0.27 20.00
N LYS A 23 6.24 1.54 19.72
CA LYS A 23 7.65 2.03 19.71
C LYS A 23 8.56 1.28 18.73
N GLY A 24 8.07 0.99 17.52
CA GLY A 24 8.87 0.38 16.46
C GLY A 24 8.92 -1.16 16.47
N LEU A 25 8.22 -1.84 17.38
CA LEU A 25 8.03 -3.29 17.26
C LEU A 25 7.04 -3.61 16.12
N ARG A 26 7.60 -4.00 14.98
CA ARG A 26 6.85 -4.49 13.82
C ARG A 26 6.42 -5.94 14.03
N PHE A 27 5.42 -6.16 14.88
CA PHE A 27 4.87 -7.50 15.15
C PHE A 27 4.12 -8.09 13.95
N GLU A 28 3.49 -7.26 13.12
CA GLU A 28 2.82 -7.71 11.90
C GLU A 28 3.81 -7.78 10.71
N LYS A 29 3.94 -8.99 10.15
CA LYS A 29 4.77 -9.25 8.95
C LYS A 29 4.08 -8.85 7.65
N ALA A 30 2.75 -8.81 7.64
CA ALA A 30 1.97 -8.53 6.43
C ALA A 30 1.74 -7.01 6.28
N PRO A 31 2.06 -6.41 5.12
CA PRO A 31 1.86 -4.98 4.87
C PRO A 31 0.37 -4.59 4.83
N PHE A 32 -0.52 -5.56 4.65
CA PHE A 32 -1.97 -5.42 4.73
C PHE A 32 -2.59 -6.79 5.07
N LYS A 33 -3.59 -6.81 5.95
CA LYS A 33 -4.30 -8.04 6.34
C LYS A 33 -5.58 -8.20 5.50
N PHE A 34 -5.49 -8.96 4.41
CA PHE A 34 -6.66 -9.41 3.67
C PHE A 34 -7.21 -10.68 4.34
N THR A 35 -8.32 -10.56 5.04
CA THR A 35 -8.91 -11.64 5.85
C THR A 35 -9.82 -12.57 5.04
N THR A 36 -10.16 -13.73 5.61
CA THR A 36 -11.08 -14.69 4.99
C THR A 36 -12.48 -14.09 4.79
N GLU A 37 -12.94 -13.23 5.68
CA GLU A 37 -14.25 -12.58 5.60
C GLU A 37 -14.36 -11.68 4.35
N TYR A 38 -13.29 -10.95 3.98
CA TYR A 38 -13.27 -10.20 2.72
C TYR A 38 -13.40 -11.12 1.51
N MET A 39 -12.73 -12.28 1.55
CA MET A 39 -12.80 -13.27 0.47
C MET A 39 -14.21 -13.87 0.35
N GLU A 40 -14.87 -14.14 1.47
CA GLU A 40 -16.23 -14.66 1.53
C GLU A 40 -17.25 -13.66 0.99
N ILE A 41 -17.14 -12.36 1.34
CA ILE A 41 -17.98 -11.29 0.79
C ILE A 41 -17.82 -11.21 -0.75
N LEU A 42 -16.61 -11.43 -1.25
CA LEU A 42 -16.35 -11.50 -2.68
C LEU A 42 -16.83 -12.81 -3.32
N GLY A 43 -17.41 -13.76 -2.58
CA GLY A 43 -17.93 -15.03 -3.10
C GLY A 43 -16.88 -16.13 -3.28
N GLY A 44 -15.71 -15.99 -2.65
CA GLY A 44 -14.62 -16.97 -2.68
C GLY A 44 -13.66 -16.83 -3.89
N PRO A 45 -12.54 -17.58 -3.89
CA PRO A 45 -11.45 -17.40 -4.87
C PRO A 45 -11.84 -17.60 -6.33
N GLN A 46 -12.85 -18.43 -6.59
CA GLN A 46 -13.28 -18.77 -7.96
C GLN A 46 -14.36 -17.82 -8.51
N SER A 47 -14.89 -16.94 -7.65
CA SER A 47 -15.99 -16.05 -8.03
C SER A 47 -15.59 -15.04 -9.09
N LYS A 48 -16.58 -14.52 -9.80
CA LYS A 48 -16.38 -13.41 -10.75
C LYS A 48 -15.90 -12.16 -10.02
N SER A 49 -16.44 -11.86 -8.84
CA SER A 49 -16.11 -10.66 -8.06
C SER A 49 -14.68 -10.68 -7.55
N PHE A 50 -14.17 -11.82 -7.07
CA PHE A 50 -12.78 -11.98 -6.64
C PHE A 50 -11.80 -11.81 -7.82
N LYS A 51 -12.15 -12.34 -9.00
CA LYS A 51 -11.37 -12.14 -10.23
C LYS A 51 -11.33 -10.67 -10.66
N ILE A 52 -12.45 -9.94 -10.50
CA ILE A 52 -12.52 -8.49 -10.74
C ILE A 52 -11.64 -7.76 -9.72
N PHE A 53 -11.73 -8.10 -8.43
CA PHE A 53 -10.90 -7.54 -7.36
C PHE A 53 -9.41 -7.66 -7.70
N GLY A 54 -8.91 -8.86 -8.00
CA GLY A 54 -7.51 -9.05 -8.41
C GLY A 54 -7.12 -8.24 -9.65
N LYS A 55 -8.02 -8.13 -10.64
CA LYS A 55 -7.79 -7.28 -11.83
C LYS A 55 -7.64 -5.81 -11.45
N LEU A 56 -8.51 -5.28 -10.59
CA LEU A 56 -8.45 -3.89 -10.14
C LEU A 56 -7.19 -3.64 -9.30
N MET A 57 -6.80 -4.57 -8.42
CA MET A 57 -5.54 -4.47 -7.67
C MET A 57 -4.32 -4.40 -8.58
N ARG A 58 -4.26 -5.22 -9.64
CA ARG A 58 -3.19 -5.14 -10.66
C ARG A 58 -3.18 -3.81 -11.41
N GLN A 59 -4.35 -3.30 -11.77
CA GLN A 59 -4.46 -2.00 -12.45
C GLN A 59 -4.02 -0.86 -11.55
N GLY A 60 -4.47 -0.83 -10.29
CA GLY A 60 -4.07 0.14 -9.28
C GLY A 60 -2.58 0.11 -9.01
N PHE A 61 -2.00 -1.08 -8.79
CA PHE A 61 -0.56 -1.23 -8.57
C PHE A 61 0.27 -0.73 -9.77
N THR A 62 -0.16 -1.05 -10.99
CA THR A 62 0.48 -0.53 -12.21
C THR A 62 0.37 0.99 -12.30
N ALA A 63 -0.77 1.58 -11.93
CA ALA A 63 -0.95 3.03 -11.93
C ALA A 63 -0.06 3.70 -10.89
N ILE A 64 0.12 3.12 -9.71
CA ILE A 64 1.06 3.59 -8.69
C ILE A 64 2.49 3.58 -9.23
N GLN A 65 2.94 2.49 -9.87
CA GLN A 65 4.29 2.42 -10.46
C GLN A 65 4.53 3.48 -11.54
N LYS A 66 3.51 3.78 -12.36
CA LYS A 66 3.59 4.82 -13.39
C LYS A 66 3.66 6.25 -12.83
N ASN A 67 3.08 6.47 -11.65
CA ASN A 67 3.03 7.78 -11.00
C ASN A 67 3.96 7.84 -9.77
N ALA A 68 4.94 6.94 -9.69
CA ALA A 68 5.78 6.78 -8.51
C ALA A 68 6.58 8.06 -8.21
N ASP A 69 7.11 8.71 -9.24
CA ASP A 69 7.90 9.93 -9.10
C ASP A 69 7.08 11.05 -8.46
N GLN A 70 5.83 11.26 -8.90
CA GLN A 70 4.95 12.26 -8.29
C GLN A 70 4.62 11.93 -6.83
N ILE A 71 4.34 10.66 -6.52
CA ILE A 71 4.06 10.21 -5.15
C ILE A 71 5.27 10.44 -4.24
N ILE A 72 6.47 10.07 -4.71
CA ILE A 72 7.71 10.21 -3.94
C ILE A 72 8.03 11.68 -3.69
N VAL A 73 7.93 12.53 -4.72
CA VAL A 73 8.17 13.98 -4.59
C VAL A 73 7.22 14.60 -3.57
N LEU A 74 5.95 14.21 -3.55
CA LEU A 74 5.00 14.71 -2.53
C LEU A 74 5.45 14.33 -1.11
N VAL A 75 5.92 13.09 -0.91
CA VAL A 75 6.42 12.65 0.40
C VAL A 75 7.69 13.40 0.78
N GLU A 76 8.61 13.62 -0.16
CA GLU A 76 9.83 14.40 0.06
C GLU A 76 9.53 15.85 0.46
N MET A 77 8.61 16.52 -0.25
CA MET A 77 8.20 17.88 0.07
C MET A 77 7.58 17.98 1.47
N MET A 78 6.73 17.01 1.85
CA MET A 78 6.13 16.96 3.17
C MET A 78 7.17 16.75 4.27
N ALA A 79 8.16 15.89 4.04
CA ALA A 79 9.25 15.67 4.99
C ALA A 79 10.14 16.92 5.17
N MET A 80 10.37 17.69 4.10
CA MET A 80 11.13 18.95 4.20
C MET A 80 10.36 20.03 4.97
N GLY A 81 9.03 20.09 4.83
CA GLY A 81 8.20 21.10 5.47
C GLY A 81 7.72 20.75 6.89
N GLN A 82 7.64 19.46 7.24
CA GLN A 82 7.04 18.94 8.48
C GLN A 82 7.84 17.73 9.02
N GLY A 83 9.17 17.78 8.92
CA GLY A 83 10.05 16.66 9.26
C GLY A 83 10.07 16.26 10.74
N ASP A 84 9.45 17.07 11.60
CA ASP A 84 9.24 16.83 13.03
C ASP A 84 8.05 15.90 13.32
N LEU A 85 7.22 15.56 12.32
CA LEU A 85 6.14 14.59 12.49
C LEU A 85 6.71 13.17 12.72
N PRO A 86 6.07 12.34 13.57
CA PRO A 86 6.54 10.98 13.88
C PRO A 86 6.73 10.06 12.67
N CYS A 87 5.97 10.29 11.58
CA CYS A 87 6.09 9.53 10.34
C CYS A 87 7.38 9.82 9.54
N PHE A 88 8.16 10.85 9.93
CA PHE A 88 9.43 11.22 9.33
C PHE A 88 10.66 10.96 10.22
N GLU A 89 10.48 10.49 11.45
CA GLU A 89 11.59 10.19 12.40
C GLU A 89 12.62 9.20 11.85
N GLY A 90 12.23 8.32 10.93
CA GLY A 90 13.15 7.37 10.29
C GLY A 90 14.17 7.99 9.33
N GLY A 91 14.07 9.30 9.07
CA GLY A 91 14.91 10.03 8.14
C GLY A 91 14.43 9.87 6.68
N LEU A 92 14.58 10.95 5.91
CA LEU A 92 14.06 11.04 4.55
C LEU A 92 14.58 9.92 3.63
N ASP A 93 15.90 9.67 3.67
CA ASP A 93 16.53 8.66 2.81
C ASP A 93 15.97 7.25 3.04
N GLN A 94 15.77 6.87 4.31
CA GLN A 94 15.25 5.55 4.66
C GLN A 94 13.76 5.42 4.27
N ILE A 95 12.98 6.48 4.47
CA ILE A 95 11.55 6.50 4.12
C ILE A 95 11.37 6.41 2.61
N VAL A 96 12.12 7.19 1.83
CA VAL A 96 12.08 7.15 0.37
C VAL A 96 12.55 5.79 -0.14
N LYS A 97 13.60 5.22 0.46
CA LYS A 97 14.07 3.86 0.14
C LYS A 97 13.00 2.79 0.40
N ASP A 98 12.36 2.84 1.56
CA ASP A 98 11.29 1.90 1.92
C ASP A 98 10.08 2.04 1.00
N LEU A 99 9.68 3.28 0.69
CA LEU A 99 8.58 3.57 -0.22
C LEU A 99 8.88 3.06 -1.64
N LYS A 100 10.09 3.34 -2.16
CA LYS A 100 10.55 2.82 -3.46
C LYS A 100 10.57 1.30 -3.48
N THR A 101 11.00 0.65 -2.41
CA THR A 101 11.00 -0.81 -2.31
C THR A 101 9.59 -1.39 -2.36
N ARG A 102 8.60 -0.71 -1.75
CA ARG A 102 7.18 -1.11 -1.81
C ARG A 102 6.56 -0.91 -3.20
N ILE A 103 6.87 0.21 -3.86
CA ILE A 103 6.35 0.52 -5.20
C ILE A 103 7.04 -0.37 -6.27
N PHE A 104 8.33 -0.65 -6.09
CA PHE A 104 9.17 -1.42 -7.02
C PHE A 104 9.82 -2.62 -6.33
N PRO A 105 9.05 -3.66 -5.97
CA PRO A 105 9.58 -4.83 -5.25
C PRO A 105 10.63 -5.61 -6.06
N THR A 106 10.71 -5.40 -7.38
CA THR A 106 11.72 -6.00 -8.27
C THR A 106 12.84 -5.02 -8.68
N GLY A 107 12.88 -3.82 -8.09
CA GLY A 107 13.79 -2.73 -8.45
C GLY A 107 13.46 -2.01 -9.76
N ARG A 108 12.39 -2.41 -10.45
CA ARG A 108 11.91 -1.80 -11.70
C ARG A 108 10.39 -1.90 -11.84
N VAL A 109 9.84 -1.13 -12.79
CA VAL A 109 8.43 -1.24 -13.20
C VAL A 109 8.14 -2.67 -13.65
N MET A 110 7.04 -3.24 -13.16
CA MET A 110 6.69 -4.63 -13.44
C MET A 110 5.95 -4.74 -14.76
N THR A 111 6.24 -5.80 -15.52
CA THR A 111 5.41 -6.16 -16.68
C THR A 111 4.03 -6.64 -16.21
N LYS A 112 3.03 -6.63 -17.10
CA LYS A 112 1.69 -7.16 -16.79
C LYS A 112 1.73 -8.59 -16.23
N GLN A 113 2.59 -9.44 -16.80
CA GLN A 113 2.76 -10.83 -16.37
C GLN A 113 3.35 -10.91 -14.97
N ARG A 114 4.43 -10.16 -14.68
CA ARG A 114 5.03 -10.15 -13.35
C ARG A 114 4.12 -9.53 -12.30
N CYS A 115 3.39 -8.47 -12.64
CA CYS A 115 2.41 -7.86 -11.75
C CYS A 115 1.28 -8.86 -11.41
N LYS A 116 0.88 -9.69 -12.37
CA LYS A 116 -0.06 -10.79 -12.13
C LYS A 116 0.49 -11.80 -11.14
N GLU A 117 1.70 -12.32 -11.38
CA GLU A 117 2.36 -13.31 -10.49
C GLU A 117 2.64 -12.80 -9.07
N TYR A 118 2.75 -11.49 -8.89
CA TYR A 118 3.02 -10.88 -7.58
C TYR A 118 1.76 -10.58 -6.78
N ILE A 119 0.64 -10.31 -7.46
CA ILE A 119 -0.64 -9.94 -6.81
C ILE A 119 -1.56 -11.15 -6.62
N ASP A 120 -1.49 -12.13 -7.53
CA ASP A 120 -2.28 -13.37 -7.47
C ASP A 120 -1.56 -14.43 -6.63
#